data_AF-A0A382VVJ1-F1
#
_entry.id   AF-A0A382VVJ1-F1
#
_cell.length_a   1.000
_cell.length_b   1.000
_cell.length_c   1.000
_cell.angle_alpha   90.00
_cell.angle_beta   90.00
_cell.angle_gamma   90.00
#
_symmetry.space_group_name_H-M   'P 1'
#
loop_
_entity.id
_entity.type
_entity.pdbx_description
1 polymer ?
#
loop_
_entity_poly.entity_id
_entity_poly.type
_entity_poly.pdbx_seq_one_letter_code
_entity_poly.pdbx_strand_id
1 'polypeptide(L)'
;MNNLGNQMTGNINRRDLLRVTGGTAIGLTLPGSVFGARQDVEFSGAESRLIELSGIENSYGPSPAAKKAIIDASSNANRYTYAAQLKLVEKIARKEGVSSDHIVLGSGSSEVLLSAGLACCQNDKDTVAADLGYGMVPGYAGRVGGDIHWVPLDNEMRHDLNNMADHVNSNTGMVYICNPNNPTGTLVNGDRLRDFCRSMPKGVVVVVDEAYLEFTDNFDEQTMLDMVKLGHNVIVTRTFSKIHGLAGVRLGYA
;
A
#
# COMPACT_ATOMS: atom_id res chain seq x y z
N MET A 1 -41.51 -52.74 -18.05
CA MET A 1 -40.72 -53.01 -16.82
C MET A 1 -39.39 -52.28 -16.98
N ASN A 2 -38.89 -51.35 -16.18
CA ASN A 2 -39.30 -50.57 -15.01
C ASN A 2 -38.39 -49.32 -15.09
N ASN A 3 -38.95 -48.12 -15.20
CA ASN A 3 -39.28 -47.19 -14.12
C ASN A 3 -38.14 -46.19 -13.81
N LEU A 4 -38.41 -44.92 -14.14
CA LEU A 4 -37.72 -43.72 -13.70
C LEU A 4 -37.86 -43.56 -12.17
N GLY A 5 -36.86 -42.93 -11.54
CA GLY A 5 -37.03 -42.22 -10.27
C GLY A 5 -36.44 -42.88 -9.03
N ASN A 6 -35.27 -42.40 -8.58
CA ASN A 6 -35.21 -41.63 -7.35
C ASN A 6 -33.85 -40.94 -7.20
N GLN A 7 -33.85 -39.61 -7.26
CA GLN A 7 -32.80 -38.80 -6.66
C GLN A 7 -32.91 -38.95 -5.14
N MET A 8 -31.87 -39.46 -4.47
CA MET A 8 -31.69 -39.18 -3.04
C MET A 8 -30.73 -38.01 -2.89
N THR A 9 -31.31 -36.83 -2.71
CA THR A 9 -30.69 -35.65 -2.12
C THR A 9 -30.20 -36.00 -0.71
N GLY A 10 -28.91 -36.27 -0.55
CA GLY A 10 -28.29 -36.39 0.76
C GLY A 10 -28.08 -35.01 1.36
N ASN A 11 -28.98 -34.59 2.27
CA ASN A 11 -28.80 -33.39 3.08
C ASN A 11 -27.59 -33.61 4.01
N ILE A 12 -26.45 -32.98 3.69
CA ILE A 12 -25.31 -32.90 4.61
C ILE A 12 -25.72 -32.02 5.80
N ASN A 13 -25.82 -32.61 6.99
CA ASN A 13 -26.10 -31.86 8.22
C ASN A 13 -24.78 -31.40 8.87
N ARG A 14 -24.82 -30.31 9.65
CA ARG A 14 -23.72 -29.82 10.52
C ARG A 14 -22.98 -30.93 11.28
N ARG A 15 -23.66 -32.02 11.65
CA ARG A 15 -23.04 -33.19 12.31
C ARG A 15 -22.11 -34.00 11.40
N ASP A 16 -22.37 -34.07 10.10
CA ASP A 16 -21.51 -34.76 9.14
C ASP A 16 -20.29 -33.91 8.78
N LEU A 17 -20.44 -32.58 8.73
CA LEU A 17 -19.34 -31.64 8.53
C LEU A 17 -18.29 -31.71 9.66
N LEU A 18 -18.75 -31.82 10.92
CA LEU A 18 -17.88 -31.93 12.10
C LEU A 18 -17.09 -33.25 12.15
N ARG A 19 -17.64 -34.32 11.58
CA ARG A 19 -16.96 -35.63 11.51
C ARG A 19 -15.85 -35.64 10.46
N VAL A 20 -16.02 -34.94 9.34
CA VAL A 20 -14.99 -34.79 8.31
C VAL A 20 -13.81 -33.95 8.83
N THR A 21 -14.07 -32.92 9.64
CA THR A 21 -13.00 -32.09 10.25
C THR A 21 -12.21 -32.78 11.36
N GLY A 22 -12.76 -33.81 12.01
CA GLY A 22 -12.08 -34.54 13.09
C GLY A 22 -11.01 -35.53 12.63
N GLY A 23 -10.98 -35.90 11.34
CA GLY A 23 -10.14 -36.97 10.80
C GLY A 23 -8.84 -36.54 10.10
N THR A 24 -8.65 -35.25 9.82
CA THR A 24 -7.45 -34.71 9.13
C THR A 24 -6.43 -34.07 10.07
N ALA A 25 -6.41 -34.47 11.34
CA ALA A 25 -5.42 -34.03 12.33
C ALA A 25 -4.20 -34.98 12.43
N ILE A 26 -3.82 -35.64 11.33
CA ILE A 26 -2.61 -36.46 11.26
C ILE A 26 -1.71 -35.92 10.14
N GLY A 27 -0.62 -35.27 10.55
CA GLY A 27 0.60 -35.18 9.75
C GLY A 27 0.78 -33.89 8.97
N LEU A 28 1.25 -32.83 9.65
CA LEU A 28 2.27 -31.92 9.13
C LEU A 28 2.95 -31.25 10.34
N THR A 29 3.72 -32.04 11.09
CA THR A 29 4.80 -31.48 11.93
C THR A 29 5.87 -30.95 10.98
N LEU A 30 5.68 -29.71 10.53
CA LEU A 30 6.75 -28.96 9.89
C LEU A 30 7.80 -28.63 10.96
N PRO A 31 9.10 -28.86 10.72
CA PRO A 31 10.14 -28.37 11.62
C PRO A 31 9.98 -26.86 11.77
N GLY A 32 9.99 -26.39 13.03
CA GLY A 32 9.71 -25.00 13.43
C GLY A 32 10.72 -23.95 12.95
N SER A 33 11.45 -24.22 11.87
CA SER A 33 12.44 -23.34 11.24
C SER A 33 11.93 -22.66 9.96
N VAL A 34 10.67 -22.89 9.54
CA VAL A 34 10.11 -22.30 8.30
C VAL A 34 9.28 -21.02 8.54
N PHE A 35 8.86 -20.75 9.79
CA PHE A 35 8.31 -19.45 10.15
C PHE A 35 9.41 -18.65 10.84
N GLY A 36 9.92 -17.63 10.13
CA GLY A 36 10.86 -16.65 10.64
C GLY A 36 10.42 -16.12 12.01
N ALA A 37 11.42 -15.72 12.80
CA ALA A 37 11.29 -15.17 14.15
C ALA A 37 9.86 -14.67 14.45
N ARG A 38 9.17 -15.33 15.38
CA ARG A 38 8.02 -14.70 16.05
C ARG A 38 8.53 -13.38 16.61
N GLN A 39 8.26 -12.28 15.92
CA GLN A 39 8.11 -11.02 16.61
C GLN A 39 6.84 -11.19 17.42
N ASP A 40 7.00 -11.38 18.72
CA ASP A 40 5.91 -11.17 19.66
C ASP A 40 5.56 -9.67 19.56
N VAL A 41 4.63 -9.35 18.66
CA VAL A 41 4.08 -7.99 18.56
C VAL A 41 3.15 -7.82 19.76
N GLU A 42 3.69 -7.33 20.87
CA GLU A 42 2.87 -6.76 21.93
C GLU A 42 2.17 -5.53 21.37
N PHE A 43 0.89 -5.67 21.03
CA PHE A 43 0.05 -4.52 20.73
C PHE A 43 -0.07 -3.69 22.00
N SER A 44 0.44 -2.46 21.95
CA SER A 44 0.16 -1.42 22.94
C SER A 44 -1.34 -1.10 22.91
N GLY A 45 -2.15 -1.92 23.59
CA GLY A 45 -3.54 -1.62 23.87
C GLY A 45 -3.64 -0.46 24.89
N ALA A 46 -4.84 0.07 25.07
CA ALA A 46 -5.15 1.18 26.00
C ALA A 46 -4.75 0.93 27.48
N GLU A 47 -4.28 -0.28 27.83
CA GLU A 47 -3.83 -0.69 29.16
C GLU A 47 -2.28 -0.74 29.30
N SER A 48 -1.55 -0.46 28.22
CA SER A 48 -0.09 -0.33 28.22
C SER A 48 0.34 0.96 28.92
N ARG A 49 1.26 0.88 29.89
CA ARG A 49 1.94 2.06 30.47
C ARG A 49 3.05 2.60 29.56
N LEU A 50 3.25 2.02 28.38
CA LEU A 50 4.28 2.42 27.43
C LEU A 50 3.71 3.45 26.45
N ILE A 51 4.53 4.44 26.11
CA ILE A 51 4.20 5.41 25.04
C ILE A 51 4.51 4.74 23.70
N GLU A 52 3.50 4.56 22.86
CA GLU A 52 3.64 4.00 21.52
C GLU A 52 4.16 5.07 20.54
N LEU A 53 5.39 4.90 20.05
CA LEU A 53 6.03 5.77 19.06
C LEU A 53 6.68 4.98 17.90
N SER A 54 6.49 3.66 17.85
CA SER A 54 7.17 2.79 16.88
C SER A 54 6.45 2.72 15.53
N GLY A 55 5.11 2.85 15.53
CA GLY A 55 4.28 2.68 14.33
C GLY A 55 4.16 3.90 13.41
N ILE A 56 4.75 5.05 13.78
CA ILE A 56 4.53 6.35 13.11
C ILE A 56 3.02 6.59 12.95
N GLU A 57 2.26 6.32 14.00
CA GLU A 57 0.82 6.51 14.09
C GLU A 57 0.52 7.90 14.63
N ASN A 58 -0.62 8.46 14.24
CA ASN A 58 -1.06 9.74 14.77
C ASN A 58 -1.66 9.55 16.17
N SER A 59 -0.96 10.02 17.19
CA SER A 59 -1.37 9.90 18.60
C SER A 59 -2.66 10.65 18.96
N TYR A 60 -3.12 11.59 18.13
CA TYR A 60 -4.41 12.28 18.33
C TYR A 60 -5.61 11.42 17.88
N GLY A 61 -5.35 10.40 17.05
CA GLY A 61 -6.36 9.56 16.44
C GLY A 61 -7.27 10.30 15.44
N PRO A 62 -8.36 9.66 15.00
CA PRO A 62 -9.24 10.26 14.00
C PRO A 62 -10.02 11.47 14.51
N SER A 63 -10.49 12.31 13.59
CA SER A 63 -11.39 13.42 13.91
C SER A 63 -12.70 12.92 14.55
N PRO A 64 -13.38 13.76 15.37
CA PRO A 64 -14.66 13.37 15.98
C PRO A 64 -15.72 12.92 14.96
N ALA A 65 -15.76 13.58 13.78
CA ALA A 65 -16.65 13.21 12.69
C ALA A 65 -16.31 11.83 12.10
N ALA A 66 -15.02 11.53 11.91
CA ALA A 66 -14.59 10.23 11.43
C ALA A 66 -14.88 9.12 12.45
N LYS A 67 -14.62 9.35 13.75
CA LYS A 67 -14.97 8.43 14.84
C LYS A 67 -16.46 8.10 14.82
N LYS A 68 -17.32 9.12 14.73
CA LYS A 68 -18.77 8.91 14.64
C LYS A 68 -19.15 8.08 13.41
N ALA A 69 -18.61 8.41 12.23
CA ALA A 69 -18.90 7.68 11.00
C ALA A 69 -18.51 6.20 11.08
N ILE A 70 -17.39 5.87 11.71
CA ILE A 70 -16.94 4.49 11.95
C ILE A 70 -17.94 3.76 12.87
N ILE A 71 -18.33 4.37 13.98
CA ILE A 71 -19.30 3.79 14.92
C ILE A 71 -20.63 3.54 14.23
N ASP A 72 -21.17 4.52 13.51
CA ASP A 72 -22.44 4.40 12.80
C ASP A 72 -22.37 3.27 11.74
N ALA A 73 -21.26 3.19 10.99
CA ALA A 73 -21.06 2.18 9.95
C ALA A 73 -20.94 0.75 10.49
N SER A 74 -20.51 0.57 11.75
CA SER A 74 -20.34 -0.76 12.37
C SER A 74 -21.63 -1.61 12.34
N SER A 75 -22.80 -0.95 12.44
CA SER A 75 -24.11 -1.60 12.37
C SER A 75 -24.40 -2.29 11.03
N ASN A 76 -23.70 -1.90 9.97
CA ASN A 76 -23.88 -2.41 8.60
C ASN A 76 -22.66 -3.22 8.10
N ALA A 77 -21.74 -3.59 9.00
CA ALA A 77 -20.50 -4.28 8.63
C ALA A 77 -20.70 -5.67 7.98
N ASN A 78 -21.91 -6.23 8.06
CA ASN A 78 -22.29 -7.47 7.39
C ASN A 78 -22.63 -7.29 5.89
N ARG A 79 -22.54 -6.08 5.34
CA ARG A 79 -22.89 -5.76 3.95
C ARG A 79 -21.69 -5.20 3.18
N TYR A 80 -21.61 -5.52 1.90
CA TYR A 80 -20.65 -4.87 0.99
C TYR A 80 -21.04 -3.40 0.75
N THR A 81 -20.02 -2.54 0.67
CA THR A 81 -20.19 -1.08 0.64
C THR A 81 -19.84 -0.45 -0.71
N TYR A 82 -20.09 -1.15 -1.82
CA TYR A 82 -19.72 -0.71 -3.18
C TYR A 82 -20.19 0.71 -3.53
N ALA A 83 -21.45 1.05 -3.20
CA ALA A 83 -21.98 2.39 -3.46
C ALA A 83 -21.26 3.49 -2.66
N ALA A 84 -20.75 3.17 -1.46
CA ALA A 84 -19.95 4.09 -0.68
C ALA A 84 -18.53 4.24 -1.24
N GLN A 85 -17.94 3.15 -1.75
CA GLN A 85 -16.65 3.16 -2.41
C GLN A 85 -16.67 4.07 -3.64
N LEU A 86 -17.68 3.96 -4.51
CA LEU A 86 -17.84 4.83 -5.68
C LEU A 86 -17.94 6.31 -5.29
N LYS A 87 -18.72 6.63 -4.25
CA LYS A 87 -18.82 8.00 -3.72
C LYS A 87 -17.49 8.50 -3.14
N LEU A 88 -16.68 7.62 -2.56
CA LEU A 88 -15.35 7.98 -2.06
C LEU A 88 -14.40 8.29 -3.22
N VAL A 89 -14.38 7.45 -4.26
CA VAL A 89 -13.63 7.68 -5.50
C VAL A 89 -13.98 9.04 -6.10
N GLU A 90 -15.27 9.35 -6.26
CA GLU A 90 -15.73 10.66 -6.77
C GLU A 90 -15.31 11.85 -5.88
N LYS A 91 -15.23 11.66 -4.57
CA LYS A 91 -14.81 12.71 -3.63
C LYS A 91 -13.30 12.94 -3.71
N ILE A 92 -12.52 11.87 -3.76
CA ILE A 92 -11.05 11.95 -3.92
C ILE A 92 -10.74 12.57 -5.28
N ALA A 93 -11.30 12.06 -6.37
CA ALA A 93 -11.07 12.59 -7.72
C ALA A 93 -11.32 14.11 -7.80
N ARG A 94 -12.43 14.58 -7.20
CA ARG A 94 -12.74 16.01 -7.12
C ARG A 94 -11.75 16.80 -6.27
N LYS A 95 -11.32 16.27 -5.12
CA LYS A 95 -10.32 16.90 -4.25
C LYS A 95 -9.00 17.05 -5.00
N GLU A 96 -8.59 16.01 -5.70
CA GLU A 96 -7.34 15.96 -6.46
C GLU A 96 -7.45 16.68 -7.83
N GLY A 97 -8.65 17.01 -8.28
CA GLY A 97 -8.87 17.67 -9.58
C GLY A 97 -8.54 16.75 -10.77
N VAL A 98 -8.86 15.46 -10.67
CA VAL A 98 -8.74 14.43 -11.71
C VAL A 98 -10.10 13.76 -11.94
N SER A 99 -10.23 12.95 -13.00
CA SER A 99 -11.40 12.11 -13.21
C SER A 99 -11.34 10.84 -12.37
N SER A 100 -12.49 10.21 -12.13
CA SER A 100 -12.60 9.03 -11.24
C SER A 100 -11.84 7.79 -11.73
N ASP A 101 -11.51 7.72 -13.01
CA ASP A 101 -10.67 6.66 -13.61
C ASP A 101 -9.19 6.78 -13.25
N HIS A 102 -8.75 7.91 -12.68
CA HIS A 102 -7.40 8.08 -12.15
C HIS A 102 -7.26 7.55 -10.72
N ILE A 103 -8.35 7.16 -10.05
CA ILE A 103 -8.33 6.83 -8.63
C ILE A 103 -8.52 5.33 -8.41
N VAL A 104 -7.57 4.74 -7.69
CA VAL A 104 -7.64 3.35 -7.22
C VAL A 104 -7.59 3.33 -5.70
N LEU A 105 -8.62 2.76 -5.07
CA LEU A 105 -8.65 2.56 -3.62
C LEU A 105 -7.87 1.31 -3.22
N GLY A 106 -7.28 1.32 -2.02
CA GLY A 106 -6.68 0.15 -1.40
C GLY A 106 -6.78 0.15 0.12
N SER A 107 -6.44 -1.00 0.70
CA SER A 107 -6.43 -1.31 2.14
C SER A 107 -5.24 -0.63 2.84
N GLY A 108 -5.25 0.71 2.79
CA GLY A 108 -4.07 1.55 3.00
C GLY A 108 -3.23 1.67 1.72
N SER A 109 -2.28 2.62 1.71
CA SER A 109 -1.34 2.76 0.59
C SER A 109 -0.52 1.51 0.34
N SER A 110 -0.28 0.68 1.36
CA SER A 110 0.48 -0.58 1.24
C SER A 110 -0.07 -1.53 0.17
N GLU A 111 -1.39 -1.67 0.03
CA GLU A 111 -1.97 -2.55 -1.00
C GLU A 111 -1.79 -1.98 -2.41
N VAL A 112 -1.91 -0.66 -2.54
CA VAL A 112 -1.74 0.03 -3.82
C VAL A 112 -0.26 0.03 -4.24
N LEU A 113 0.66 0.25 -3.29
CA LEU A 113 2.10 0.15 -3.49
C LEU A 113 2.54 -1.26 -3.85
N LEU A 114 1.99 -2.29 -3.20
CA LEU A 114 2.18 -3.69 -3.59
C LEU A 114 1.74 -3.90 -5.03
N SER A 115 0.53 -3.45 -5.37
CA SER A 115 -0.04 -3.60 -6.72
C SER A 115 0.82 -2.89 -7.77
N ALA A 116 1.33 -1.69 -7.47
CA ALA A 116 2.23 -0.95 -8.34
C ALA A 116 3.55 -1.70 -8.55
N GLY A 117 4.19 -2.19 -7.49
CA GLY A 117 5.41 -3.00 -7.60
C GLY A 117 5.18 -4.27 -8.41
N LEU A 118 4.10 -5.00 -8.16
CA LEU A 118 3.76 -6.21 -8.91
C LEU A 118 3.45 -5.93 -10.39
N ALA A 119 2.84 -4.79 -10.72
CA ALA A 119 2.46 -4.45 -12.09
C ALA A 119 3.63 -3.86 -12.90
N CYS A 120 4.45 -3.02 -12.29
CA CYS A 120 5.57 -2.36 -12.97
C CYS A 120 6.78 -3.29 -13.13
N CYS A 121 6.91 -4.28 -12.25
CA CYS A 121 8.07 -5.20 -12.23
C CYS A 121 7.78 -6.59 -12.82
N GLN A 122 6.68 -6.74 -13.58
CA GLN A 122 6.38 -7.99 -14.29
C GLN A 122 7.45 -8.31 -15.34
N ASN A 123 7.61 -9.60 -15.65
CA ASN A 123 8.62 -10.09 -16.61
C ASN A 123 10.05 -9.70 -16.22
N ASP A 124 10.39 -9.91 -14.94
CA ASP A 124 11.74 -9.72 -14.39
C ASP A 124 12.27 -8.28 -14.55
N LYS A 125 11.36 -7.29 -14.50
CA LYS A 125 11.71 -5.86 -14.59
C LYS A 125 12.25 -5.34 -13.27
N ASP A 126 13.33 -4.57 -13.34
CA ASP A 126 14.06 -4.09 -12.17
C ASP A 126 13.39 -2.88 -11.50
N THR A 127 13.74 -2.66 -10.23
CA THR A 127 13.38 -1.47 -9.46
C THR A 127 14.61 -0.68 -9.04
N VAL A 128 14.55 0.65 -9.16
CA VAL A 128 15.51 1.55 -8.51
C VAL A 128 14.87 2.16 -7.26
N ALA A 129 15.56 2.10 -6.12
CA ALA A 129 15.07 2.64 -4.85
C ALA A 129 16.22 3.07 -3.94
N ALA A 130 15.93 3.92 -2.95
CA ALA A 130 16.93 4.29 -1.94
C ALA A 130 17.28 3.11 -1.02
N ASP A 131 18.56 2.96 -0.66
CA ASP A 131 19.05 1.96 0.29
C ASP A 131 18.59 2.22 1.74
N LEU A 132 18.32 3.49 2.06
CA LEU A 132 17.68 3.94 3.30
C LEU A 132 16.34 4.62 2.99
N GLY A 133 15.30 3.79 2.90
CA GLY A 133 13.93 4.24 2.64
C GLY A 133 12.89 3.20 3.06
N TYR A 134 11.64 3.42 2.67
CA TYR A 134 10.55 2.48 2.95
C TYR A 134 10.67 1.22 2.06
N GLY A 135 11.42 0.23 2.54
CA GLY A 135 11.85 -0.94 1.76
C GLY A 135 10.77 -1.98 1.41
N MET A 136 9.52 -1.82 1.87
CA MET A 136 8.46 -2.79 1.58
C MET A 136 8.15 -2.87 0.07
N VAL A 137 8.16 -1.74 -0.63
CA VAL A 137 7.78 -1.66 -2.04
C VAL A 137 8.82 -2.30 -2.96
N PRO A 138 10.12 -1.93 -2.86
CA PRO A 138 11.15 -2.66 -3.59
C PRO A 138 11.19 -4.15 -3.21
N GLY A 139 10.92 -4.49 -1.95
CA GLY A 139 10.82 -5.88 -1.50
C GLY A 139 9.71 -6.69 -2.20
N TYR A 140 8.63 -6.06 -2.67
CA TYR A 140 7.63 -6.73 -3.52
C TYR A 140 8.12 -6.94 -4.95
N ALA A 141 8.82 -5.96 -5.51
CA ALA A 141 9.42 -6.08 -6.84
C ALA A 141 10.45 -7.21 -6.92
N GLY A 142 11.31 -7.34 -5.91
CA GLY A 142 12.27 -8.46 -5.83
C GLY A 142 11.61 -9.85 -5.75
N ARG A 143 10.34 -9.94 -5.34
CA ARG A 143 9.59 -11.21 -5.28
C ARG A 143 9.04 -11.65 -6.64
N VAL A 144 8.97 -10.75 -7.62
CA VAL A 144 8.50 -11.05 -8.99
C VAL A 144 9.63 -11.30 -9.98
N GLY A 145 10.88 -11.36 -9.51
CA GLY A 145 12.04 -11.84 -10.28
C GLY A 145 13.04 -10.77 -10.73
N GLY A 146 12.65 -9.49 -10.72
CA GLY A 146 13.55 -8.38 -11.07
C GLY A 146 14.54 -8.01 -9.97
N ASP A 147 15.66 -7.41 -10.35
CA ASP A 147 16.68 -6.92 -9.41
C ASP A 147 16.25 -5.60 -8.76
N ILE A 148 16.79 -5.34 -7.56
CA ILE A 148 16.63 -4.05 -6.88
C ILE A 148 17.98 -3.33 -6.89
N HIS A 149 18.02 -2.19 -7.58
CA HIS A 149 19.14 -1.26 -7.59
C HIS A 149 19.00 -0.30 -6.42
N TRP A 150 19.71 -0.62 -5.33
CA TRP A 150 19.74 0.19 -4.12
C TRP A 150 20.70 1.37 -4.25
N VAL A 151 20.19 2.57 -4.05
CA VAL A 151 20.93 3.82 -4.24
C VAL A 151 21.11 4.56 -2.90
N PRO A 152 22.33 4.90 -2.50
CA PRO A 152 22.56 5.72 -1.31
C PRO A 152 21.82 7.06 -1.38
N LEU A 153 21.34 7.53 -0.22
CA LEU A 153 20.85 8.90 -0.07
C LEU A 153 21.98 9.92 -0.29
N ASP A 154 21.61 11.17 -0.58
CA ASP A 154 22.56 12.28 -0.66
C ASP A 154 23.12 12.67 0.73
N ASN A 155 24.08 13.61 0.75
CA ASN A 155 24.73 14.05 1.98
C ASN A 155 23.78 14.71 3.00
N GLU A 156 22.58 15.12 2.57
CA GLU A 156 21.55 15.68 3.42
C GLU A 156 20.42 14.67 3.70
N MET A 157 20.69 13.38 3.49
CA MET A 157 19.78 12.26 3.74
C MET A 157 18.50 12.33 2.91
N ARG A 158 18.54 12.88 1.70
CA ARG A 158 17.43 12.92 0.73
C ARG A 158 17.65 11.88 -0.37
N HIS A 159 16.60 11.55 -1.12
CA HIS A 159 16.74 10.74 -2.33
C HIS A 159 17.71 11.41 -3.32
N ASP A 160 18.80 10.73 -3.68
CA ASP A 160 19.74 11.22 -4.69
C ASP A 160 19.18 10.94 -6.10
N LEU A 161 18.36 11.88 -6.60
CA LEU A 161 17.67 11.75 -7.88
C LEU A 161 18.63 11.58 -9.07
N ASN A 162 19.83 12.15 -9.01
CA ASN A 162 20.80 12.02 -10.12
C ASN A 162 21.38 10.61 -10.12
N ASN A 163 21.83 10.12 -8.97
CA ASN A 163 22.36 8.77 -8.83
C ASN A 163 21.28 7.70 -9.10
N MET A 164 20.04 7.96 -8.69
CA MET A 164 18.90 7.10 -9.04
C MET A 164 18.68 7.05 -10.55
N ALA A 165 18.78 8.19 -11.27
CA ALA A 165 18.67 8.20 -12.73
C ALA A 165 19.78 7.39 -13.41
N ASP A 166 21.01 7.43 -12.88
CA ASP A 166 22.15 6.68 -13.42
C ASP A 166 21.98 5.15 -13.31
N HIS A 167 21.15 4.68 -12.37
CA HIS A 167 20.80 3.26 -12.22
C HIS A 167 19.63 2.82 -13.12
N VAL A 168 18.91 3.76 -13.74
CA VAL A 168 17.83 3.45 -14.69
C VAL A 168 18.42 2.92 -15.99
N ASN A 169 17.99 1.73 -16.39
CA ASN A 169 18.43 1.05 -17.60
C ASN A 169 17.24 0.46 -18.38
N SER A 170 17.50 -0.24 -19.49
CA SER A 170 16.44 -0.81 -20.33
C SER A 170 15.58 -1.88 -19.65
N ASN A 171 16.07 -2.47 -18.56
CA ASN A 171 15.34 -3.43 -17.74
C ASN A 171 14.58 -2.79 -16.57
N THR A 172 14.77 -1.50 -16.28
CA THR A 172 14.03 -0.83 -15.21
C THR A 172 12.55 -0.71 -15.58
N GLY A 173 11.67 -1.21 -14.70
CA GLY A 173 10.23 -1.02 -14.78
C GLY A 173 9.72 0.05 -13.83
N MET A 174 10.38 0.23 -12.69
CA MET A 174 9.95 1.15 -11.64
C MET A 174 11.10 1.92 -11.00
N VAL A 175 10.85 3.18 -10.68
CA VAL A 175 11.60 3.93 -9.68
C VAL A 175 10.67 4.23 -8.51
N TYR A 176 11.07 3.85 -7.30
CA TYR A 176 10.29 4.09 -6.09
C TYR A 176 10.91 5.23 -5.25
N ILE A 177 10.09 6.23 -4.94
CA ILE A 177 10.48 7.43 -4.19
C ILE A 177 9.46 7.65 -3.07
N CYS A 178 9.91 7.69 -1.82
CA CYS A 178 9.08 8.05 -0.66
C CYS A 178 9.38 9.52 -0.33
N ASN A 179 8.41 10.42 -0.46
CA ASN A 179 8.67 11.86 -0.33
C ASN A 179 7.51 12.57 0.38
N PRO A 180 7.67 13.03 1.65
CA PRO A 180 8.87 12.92 2.49
C PRO A 180 9.31 11.47 2.78
N ASN A 181 10.62 11.24 2.90
CA ASN A 181 11.19 9.91 3.08
C ASN A 181 10.98 9.37 4.50
N ASN A 182 10.82 8.06 4.61
CA ASN A 182 10.82 7.30 5.85
C ASN A 182 12.01 6.33 5.81
N PRO A 183 13.00 6.43 6.72
CA PRO A 183 12.89 6.99 8.07
C PRO A 183 13.43 8.41 8.27
N THR A 184 14.00 9.05 7.25
CA THR A 184 14.78 10.28 7.46
C THR A 184 13.93 11.54 7.70
N GLY A 185 12.66 11.52 7.27
CA GLY A 185 11.76 12.68 7.34
C GLY A 185 12.11 13.81 6.38
N THR A 186 13.13 13.61 5.54
CA THR A 186 13.61 14.61 4.57
C THR A 186 12.77 14.59 3.30
N LEU A 187 12.79 15.69 2.55
CA LEU A 187 12.10 15.80 1.27
C LEU A 187 13.04 16.27 0.17
N VAL A 188 12.85 15.75 -1.05
CA VAL A 188 13.45 16.32 -2.26
C VAL A 188 12.62 17.51 -2.73
N ASN A 189 13.28 18.54 -3.25
CA ASN A 189 12.60 19.70 -3.82
C ASN A 189 11.68 19.28 -4.98
N GLY A 190 10.43 19.75 -4.95
CA GLY A 190 9.42 19.43 -5.95
C GLY A 190 9.78 19.76 -7.40
N ASP A 191 10.48 20.88 -7.68
CA ASP A 191 10.92 21.19 -9.06
C ASP A 191 11.90 20.12 -9.56
N ARG A 192 12.88 19.74 -8.72
CA ARG A 192 13.84 18.69 -9.05
C ARG A 192 13.16 17.34 -9.26
N LEU A 193 12.17 16.99 -8.44
CA LEU A 193 11.43 15.73 -8.60
C LEU A 193 10.58 15.73 -9.87
N ARG A 194 9.95 16.85 -10.24
CA ARG A 194 9.24 17.00 -11.51
C ARG A 194 10.18 16.83 -12.70
N ASP A 195 11.36 17.45 -12.66
CA ASP A 195 12.37 17.29 -13.72
C ASP A 195 12.86 15.85 -13.83
N PHE A 196 13.04 15.16 -12.70
CA PHE A 196 13.32 13.74 -12.67
C PHE A 196 12.20 12.90 -13.31
N CYS A 197 10.92 13.14 -12.94
CA CYS A 197 9.78 12.44 -13.55
C CYS A 197 9.70 12.66 -15.07
N ARG A 198 10.02 13.86 -15.56
CA ARG A 198 10.03 14.19 -16.99
C ARG A 198 11.18 13.53 -17.75
N SER A 199 12.31 13.29 -17.10
CA SER A 199 13.50 12.71 -17.75
C SER A 199 13.43 11.20 -17.88
N MET A 200 12.51 10.52 -17.18
CA MET A 200 12.41 9.07 -17.21
C MET A 200 12.10 8.51 -18.60
N PRO A 201 12.77 7.42 -19.02
CA PRO A 201 12.50 6.76 -20.29
C PRO A 201 11.05 6.26 -20.38
N LYS A 202 10.55 6.19 -21.62
CA LYS A 202 9.24 5.58 -21.89
C LYS A 202 9.23 4.13 -21.39
N GLY A 203 8.25 3.80 -20.55
CA GLY A 203 8.08 2.46 -19.97
C GLY A 203 8.58 2.32 -18.53
N VAL A 204 9.33 3.31 -18.01
CA VAL A 204 9.66 3.40 -16.58
C VAL A 204 8.54 4.15 -15.87
N VAL A 205 8.03 3.57 -14.78
CA VAL A 205 7.03 4.20 -13.91
C VAL A 205 7.70 4.76 -12.66
N VAL A 206 7.44 6.02 -12.32
CA VAL A 206 7.87 6.61 -11.05
C VAL A 206 6.72 6.50 -10.05
N VAL A 207 6.91 5.72 -8.99
CA VAL A 207 5.96 5.62 -7.89
C VAL A 207 6.41 6.56 -6.78
N VAL A 208 5.59 7.57 -6.49
CA VAL A 208 5.84 8.61 -5.49
C VAL A 208 4.91 8.39 -4.30
N ASP A 209 5.46 7.89 -3.19
CA ASP A 209 4.72 7.72 -1.94
C ASP A 209 4.70 9.03 -1.14
N GLU A 210 3.54 9.70 -1.18
CA GLU A 210 3.27 10.98 -0.52
C GLU A 210 2.58 10.79 0.85
N ALA A 211 2.77 9.64 1.52
CA ALA A 211 2.09 9.32 2.79
C ALA A 211 2.22 10.36 3.92
N TYR A 212 3.25 11.21 3.87
CA TYR A 212 3.54 12.23 4.88
C TYR A 212 3.41 13.66 4.34
N LEU A 213 2.99 13.83 3.07
CA LEU A 213 3.09 15.12 2.42
C LEU A 213 2.19 16.18 3.04
N GLU A 214 1.04 15.79 3.59
CA GLU A 214 0.13 16.71 4.27
C GLU A 214 0.69 17.33 5.56
N PHE A 215 1.82 16.82 6.09
CA PHE A 215 2.53 17.45 7.20
C PHE A 215 3.43 18.62 6.76
N THR A 216 3.59 18.84 5.46
CA THR A 216 4.36 19.96 4.91
C THR A 216 3.49 21.19 4.71
N ASP A 217 4.07 22.38 4.88
CA ASP A 217 3.35 23.65 4.66
C ASP A 217 3.16 23.97 3.16
N ASN A 218 3.91 23.31 2.28
CA ASN A 218 3.96 23.59 0.85
C ASN A 218 3.53 22.40 -0.02
N PHE A 219 2.47 21.69 0.41
CA PHE A 219 1.90 20.53 -0.28
C PHE A 219 1.81 20.69 -1.81
N ASP A 220 1.21 21.80 -2.27
CA ASP A 220 0.96 22.04 -3.71
C ASP A 220 2.24 22.19 -4.54
N GLU A 221 3.34 22.65 -3.92
CA GLU A 221 4.64 22.80 -4.58
C GLU A 221 5.42 21.47 -4.65
N GLN A 222 5.09 20.55 -3.75
CA GLN A 222 5.82 19.31 -3.51
C GLN A 222 5.14 18.06 -4.07
N THR A 223 3.82 18.09 -4.29
CA THR A 223 3.11 16.94 -4.85
C THR A 223 3.42 16.72 -6.33
N MET A 224 3.49 15.46 -6.77
CA MET A 224 3.69 15.07 -8.17
C MET A 224 2.38 14.83 -8.93
N LEU A 225 1.24 15.22 -8.36
CA LEU A 225 -0.07 15.05 -8.98
C LEU A 225 -0.19 15.78 -10.33
N ASP A 226 0.53 16.89 -10.53
CA ASP A 226 0.57 17.58 -11.81
C ASP A 226 1.23 16.73 -12.91
N MET A 227 2.25 15.93 -12.57
CA MET A 227 2.87 15.00 -13.52
C MET A 227 1.89 13.92 -13.97
N VAL A 228 1.04 13.43 -13.06
CA VAL A 228 -0.06 12.51 -13.39
C VAL A 228 -1.03 13.17 -14.37
N LYS A 229 -1.47 14.41 -14.06
CA LYS A 229 -2.41 15.17 -14.92
C LYS A 229 -1.86 15.48 -16.31
N LEU A 230 -0.54 15.67 -16.42
CA LEU A 230 0.15 15.87 -17.69
C LEU A 230 0.37 14.56 -18.48
N GLY A 231 -0.01 13.40 -17.91
CA GLY A 231 0.09 12.10 -18.56
C GLY A 231 1.50 11.49 -18.54
N HIS A 232 2.36 11.92 -17.62
CA HIS A 232 3.63 11.23 -17.38
C HIS A 232 3.38 9.88 -16.69
N ASN A 233 4.33 8.95 -16.81
CA ASN A 233 4.27 7.63 -16.15
C ASN A 233 4.57 7.76 -14.64
N VAL A 234 3.68 8.43 -13.92
CA VAL A 234 3.80 8.69 -12.49
C VAL A 234 2.58 8.09 -11.80
N ILE A 235 2.82 7.43 -10.67
CA ILE A 235 1.78 7.00 -9.73
C ILE A 235 2.06 7.72 -8.43
N VAL A 236 1.08 8.47 -7.93
CA VAL A 236 1.14 9.11 -6.61
C VAL A 236 0.35 8.25 -5.64
N THR A 237 0.92 7.84 -4.51
CA THR A 237 0.16 7.11 -3.48
C THR A 237 -0.05 7.96 -2.25
N ARG A 238 -1.23 7.84 -1.64
CA ARG A 238 -1.60 8.54 -0.39
C ARG A 238 -2.36 7.64 0.56
N THR A 239 -2.41 8.05 1.82
CA THR A 239 -2.94 7.22 2.91
C THR A 239 -3.75 8.03 3.90
N PHE A 240 -4.82 7.42 4.41
CA PHE A 240 -5.55 7.97 5.55
C PHE A 240 -4.88 7.58 6.89
N SER A 241 -3.78 6.80 6.85
CA SER A 241 -3.15 6.27 8.06
C SER A 241 -2.45 7.34 8.90
N LYS A 242 -1.90 8.38 8.27
CA LYS A 242 -0.97 9.33 8.89
C LYS A 242 -1.70 10.57 9.40
N ILE A 243 -1.73 11.68 8.65
CA ILE A 243 -2.33 12.93 9.15
C ILE A 243 -3.80 12.77 9.59
N HIS A 244 -4.55 11.87 8.93
CA HIS A 244 -5.95 11.62 9.24
C HIS A 244 -6.16 10.71 10.46
N GLY A 245 -5.11 10.06 10.98
CA GLY A 245 -5.16 9.19 12.16
C GLY A 245 -6.00 7.93 12.01
N LEU A 246 -6.19 7.44 10.78
CA LEU A 246 -7.04 6.29 10.45
C LEU A 246 -6.20 5.04 10.11
N ALA A 247 -5.04 4.84 10.76
CA ALA A 247 -4.15 3.72 10.48
C ALA A 247 -4.85 2.37 10.57
N GLY A 248 -5.66 2.14 11.60
CA GLY A 248 -6.43 0.90 11.79
C GLY A 248 -7.63 0.73 10.85
N VAL A 249 -8.08 1.77 10.14
CA VAL A 249 -9.23 1.67 9.21
C VAL A 249 -8.82 1.09 7.86
N ARG A 250 -7.53 1.09 7.55
CA ARG A 250 -6.95 0.52 6.32
C ARG A 250 -7.55 1.15 5.06
N LEU A 251 -7.36 2.47 4.91
CA LEU A 251 -7.79 3.21 3.72
C LEU A 251 -6.63 4.00 3.12
N GLY A 252 -6.41 3.83 1.82
CA GLY A 252 -5.45 4.59 1.02
C GLY A 252 -5.86 4.57 -0.45
N TYR A 253 -5.12 5.29 -1.28
CA TYR A 253 -5.39 5.37 -2.71
C TYR A 253 -4.13 5.70 -3.52
N ALA A 254 -4.22 5.50 -4.83
CA ALA A 254 -3.41 6.17 -5.84
C ALA A 254 -4.30 6.90 -6.82
#